data_AF-A0AB39QVM6-F1
#
_entry.id   AF-A0AB39QVM6-F1
#
_cell.length_a   1.000
_cell.length_b   1.000
_cell.length_c   1.000
_cell.angle_alpha   90.00
_cell.angle_beta   90.00
_cell.angle_gamma   90.00
#
_symmetry.space_group_name_H-M   'P 1'
#
loop_
_entity.id
_entity.type
_entity.pdbx_description
1 polymer ?
#
loop_
_entity_poly.entity_id
_entity_poly.type
_entity_poly.pdbx_seq_one_letter_code
_entity_poly.pdbx_strand_id
1 'polypeptide(L)' 'MAEGFRDADADWDGVVLDEEFIRSAGAAEPSARARMLAAKWRAEAPEPQPWRSDEPPAGWFFSRGRRKWWRR' A
#
# COMPACT_ATOMS: atom_id res chain seq x y z
N MET A 1 33.55 -19.93 -24.21
CA MET A 1 32.15 -19.92 -23.73
C MET A 1 31.76 -18.48 -23.41
N ALA A 2 31.49 -17.66 -24.42
CA ALA A 2 31.12 -16.24 -24.29
C ALA A 2 29.97 -15.92 -25.26
N GLU A 3 28.95 -16.78 -25.23
CA GLU A 3 27.86 -16.80 -26.22
C GLU A 3 26.52 -16.34 -25.60
N GLY A 4 26.49 -16.02 -24.30
CA GLY A 4 25.26 -15.63 -23.59
C GLY A 4 24.99 -14.11 -23.51
N PHE A 5 25.99 -13.26 -23.76
CA PHE A 5 25.79 -11.80 -23.69
C PHE A 5 25.28 -11.19 -25.01
N ARG A 6 25.62 -11.80 -26.16
CA ARG A 6 25.23 -11.27 -27.48
C ARG A 6 23.76 -11.49 -27.81
N ASP A 7 23.16 -12.54 -27.24
CA ASP A 7 21.75 -12.89 -27.47
C ASP A 7 20.80 -11.89 -26.78
N ALA A 8 21.22 -11.33 -25.63
CA ALA A 8 20.46 -10.30 -24.94
C ALA A 8 20.46 -8.97 -25.70
N ASP A 9 21.60 -8.55 -26.27
CA ASP A 9 21.67 -7.33 -27.11
C ASP A 9 20.83 -7.48 -28.39
N ALA A 10 20.85 -8.66 -29.04
CA ALA A 10 20.06 -8.94 -30.24
C ALA A 10 18.54 -8.86 -30.02
N ASP A 11 18.07 -9.11 -28.78
CA ASP A 11 16.67 -9.01 -28.40
C ASP A 11 16.17 -7.55 -28.32
N TRP A 12 17.08 -6.59 -28.11
CA TRP A 12 16.74 -5.16 -28.02
C TRP A 12 16.83 -4.39 -29.34
N ASP A 13 17.57 -4.92 -30.33
CA ASP A 13 17.85 -4.24 -31.60
C ASP A 13 16.59 -3.89 -32.43
N GLY A 14 15.45 -4.54 -32.15
CA GLY A 14 14.16 -4.29 -32.80
C GLY A 14 13.11 -3.58 -31.95
N VAL A 15 13.42 -3.24 -30.70
CA VAL A 15 12.44 -2.69 -29.76
C VAL A 15 12.24 -1.20 -30.02
N VAL A 16 11.01 -0.81 -30.38
CA VAL A 16 10.63 0.58 -30.59
C VAL A 16 9.99 1.13 -29.31
N LEU A 17 10.69 2.06 -28.66
CA LEU A 17 10.28 2.70 -27.41
C LEU A 17 9.39 3.93 -27.67
N ASP A 18 8.23 3.71 -28.28
CA ASP A 18 7.28 4.77 -28.61
C ASP A 18 6.22 5.00 -27.52
N GLU A 19 5.28 5.91 -27.80
CA GLU A 19 4.24 6.27 -26.86
C GLU A 19 3.25 5.12 -26.59
N GLU A 20 3.04 4.23 -27.57
CA GLU A 20 2.19 3.06 -27.41
C GLU A 20 2.86 2.01 -26.51
N PHE A 21 4.16 1.79 -26.69
CA PHE A 21 4.98 0.95 -25.82
C PHE A 21 4.91 1.40 -24.36
N ILE A 22 5.10 2.71 -24.09
CA ILE A 22 5.00 3.27 -22.73
C ILE A 22 3.61 3.07 -22.14
N ARG A 23 2.54 3.28 -22.92
CA ARG A 23 1.16 3.10 -22.44
C ARG A 23 0.76 1.65 -22.22
N SER A 24 1.39 0.71 -22.93
CA SER A 24 1.16 -0.73 -22.77
C SER A 24 1.81 -1.32 -21.52
N ALA A 25 2.81 -0.64 -20.95
CA ALA A 25 3.48 -1.07 -19.73
C ALA A 25 2.49 -1.04 -18.55
N GLY A 26 2.03 -2.21 -18.11
CA GLY A 26 1.17 -2.35 -16.95
C GLY A 26 1.89 -1.89 -15.68
N ALA A 27 1.34 -0.89 -14.97
CA ALA A 27 1.87 -0.44 -13.69
C ALA A 27 1.49 -1.42 -12.57
N ALA A 28 2.35 -2.41 -12.29
CA ALA A 28 2.25 -3.26 -11.11
C ALA A 28 3.13 -2.69 -9.99
N GLU A 29 2.65 -1.64 -9.33
CA GLU A 29 3.41 -0.96 -8.29
C GLU A 29 2.79 -1.27 -6.92
N PRO A 30 3.43 -2.11 -6.08
CA PRO A 30 3.06 -2.27 -4.67
C PRO A 30 2.96 -0.92 -3.93
N SER A 31 3.63 0.11 -4.46
CA SER A 31 3.66 1.46 -3.90
C SER A 31 2.76 2.49 -4.61
N ALA A 32 2.16 2.18 -5.75
CA ALA A 32 1.35 3.16 -6.51
C ALA A 32 0.13 3.59 -5.71
N ARG A 33 -0.61 2.63 -5.14
CA ARG A 33 -1.75 2.92 -4.26
C ARG A 33 -1.32 3.71 -3.02
N ALA A 34 -0.15 3.41 -2.46
CA ALA A 34 0.41 4.13 -1.32
C ALA A 34 0.73 5.59 -1.69
N ARG A 35 1.30 5.84 -2.88
CA ARG A 35 1.56 7.18 -3.40
C ARG A 35 0.28 7.96 -3.68
N MET A 36 -0.74 7.31 -4.24
CA MET A 36 -2.06 7.92 -4.45
C MET A 36 -2.72 8.30 -3.10
N LEU A 37 -2.65 7.42 -2.10
CA LEU A 37 -3.14 7.73 -0.75
C LEU A 37 -2.34 8.84 -0.08
N ALA A 38 -1.01 8.85 -0.23
CA ALA A 38 -0.16 9.90 0.29
C ALA A 38 -0.47 11.27 -0.35
N ALA A 39 -0.71 11.30 -1.67
CA ALA A 39 -1.15 12.50 -2.37
C ALA A 39 -2.52 12.98 -1.88
N LYS A 40 -3.48 12.05 -1.71
CA LYS A 40 -4.79 12.36 -1.13
C LYS A 40 -4.65 12.95 0.28
N TRP A 41 -3.90 12.32 1.18
CA TRP A 41 -3.74 12.79 2.57
C TRP A 41 -2.95 14.10 2.71
N ARG A 42 -2.13 14.46 1.72
CA ARG A 42 -1.52 15.80 1.69
C ARG A 42 -2.54 16.90 1.45
N ALA A 43 -3.58 16.62 0.65
CA ALA A 43 -4.65 17.57 0.36
C ALA A 43 -5.81 17.48 1.38
N GLU A 44 -6.10 16.28 1.84
CA GLU A 44 -7.23 15.92 2.69
C GLU A 44 -6.72 15.10 3.89
N ALA A 45 -5.86 15.72 4.71
CA ALA A 45 -5.38 15.08 5.92
C ALA A 45 -6.58 14.80 6.85
N PRO A 46 -6.69 13.60 7.44
CA PRO A 46 -7.72 13.35 8.43
C PRO A 46 -7.46 14.21 9.67
N GLU A 47 -8.54 14.65 10.31
CA GLU A 47 -8.45 15.31 11.61
C GLU A 47 -7.77 14.38 12.63
N PRO A 48 -6.93 14.93 13.54
CA PRO A 48 -6.24 14.14 14.54
C PRO A 48 -7.27 13.49 15.46
N GLN A 49 -7.38 12.16 15.36
CA GLN A 49 -8.18 11.39 16.30
C GLN A 49 -7.37 11.11 17.57
N PRO A 50 -8.01 11.11 18.75
CA PRO A 50 -7.33 10.71 19.97
C PRO A 50 -6.78 9.29 19.81
N TRP A 51 -5.56 9.06 20.33
CA TRP A 51 -4.85 7.76 20.31
C TRP A 51 -5.67 6.59 20.90
N ARG A 52 -6.72 6.94 21.63
CA ARG A 52 -7.74 6.06 22.14
C ARG A 52 -9.06 6.66 21.70
N SER A 53 -9.84 5.87 20.98
CA SER A 53 -11.26 6.15 20.84
C SER A 53 -11.84 6.06 22.24
N ASP A 54 -12.30 7.19 22.81
CA ASP A 54 -13.01 7.19 24.10
C ASP A 54 -14.30 6.36 24.00
N GLU A 55 -14.76 6.13 22.78
CA GLU A 55 -15.84 5.23 22.44
C GLU A 55 -15.30 3.82 22.12
N PRO A 56 -15.72 2.78 22.86
CA PRO A 56 -15.30 1.42 22.56
C PRO A 56 -15.82 1.01 21.17
N PRO A 57 -14.94 0.63 20.23
CA PRO A 57 -15.35 0.28 18.88
C PRO A 57 -16.17 -1.00 18.95
N ALA A 58 -17.43 -0.92 18.54
CA ALA A 58 -18.32 -2.07 18.32
C ALA A 58 -18.28 -3.12 19.45
N GLY A 59 -18.84 -2.78 20.62
CA GLY A 59 -19.26 -3.80 21.58
C GLY A 59 -18.16 -4.74 22.10
N TRP A 60 -16.88 -4.35 22.13
CA TRP A 60 -15.90 -5.13 22.88
C TRP A 60 -16.12 -5.01 24.39
N PHE A 61 -16.84 -6.01 24.90
CA PHE A 61 -17.17 -6.27 26.29
C PHE A 61 -15.91 -6.55 27.16
N PHE A 62 -15.01 -5.58 27.34
CA PHE A 62 -14.28 -5.51 28.60
C PHE A 62 -15.14 -4.79 29.62
N SER A 63 -16.24 -5.45 29.99
CA SER A 63 -17.12 -5.08 31.09
C SER A 63 -16.27 -4.77 32.33
N ARG A 64 -16.16 -3.48 32.67
CA ARG A 64 -15.59 -3.03 33.95
C ARG A 64 -16.31 -3.67 35.16
N GLY A 65 -17.54 -4.15 34.95
CA GLY A 65 -18.34 -4.90 35.93
C GLY A 65 -17.81 -6.29 36.30
N ARG A 66 -17.09 -7.01 35.42
CA ARG A 66 -16.61 -8.38 35.73
C ARG A 66 -15.47 -8.44 36.75
N ARG A 67 -14.79 -7.32 37.03
CA ARG A 67 -13.69 -7.27 38.02
C ARG A 67 -14.19 -7.17 39.47
N LYS A 68 -15.46 -6.80 39.70
CA LYS A 68 -16.02 -6.59 41.05
C LYS A 68 -16.43 -7.88 41.77
N TRP A 69 -16.51 -9.01 41.05
CA TRP A 69 -16.99 -10.29 41.60
C TRP A 69 -15.89 -11.17 42.19
N TRP A 70 -14.62 -11.00 41.78
CA TRP A 70 -13.49 -11.83 42.23
C TRP A 70 -12.85 -11.38 43.56
N ARG A 71 -13.58 -10.58 44.35
CA ARG A 71 -13.19 -10.16 45.71
C ARG A 71 -14.36 -10.40 46.67
N ARG A 72 -14.80 -11.65 46.77
CA ARG A 72 -15.55 -12.19 47.90
C ARG A 72 -14.97 -13.53 48.28
#